data_AF-A0A5C8RYN0-F1
#
_entry.id   AF-A0A5C8RYN0-F1
#
_cell.length_a   1.000
_cell.length_b   1.000
_cell.length_c   1.000
_cell.angle_alpha   90.00
_cell.angle_beta   90.00
_cell.angle_gamma   90.00
#
_symmetry.space_group_name_H-M   'P 1'
#
loop_
_entity.id
_entity.type
_entity.pdbx_description
1 polymer ?
#
loop_
_entity_poly.entity_id
_entity_poly.type
_entity_poly.pdbx_seq_one_letter_code
_entity_poly.pdbx_strand_id
1 'polypeptide(L)'
;MSSEAQAVDPVVVARLAKRFAGNARTRANHARWAAWATRAALPPTPPWDLIREVLDQAQADGLNSRQQAAGVYSILVAKGLISEGRA
;
A
#
# COMPACT_ATOMS: atom_id res chain seq x y z
N MET A 1 0.88 -13.54 -23.31
CA MET A 1 1.19 -14.00 -21.93
C MET A 1 0.36 -13.14 -21.00
N SER A 2 -0.74 -13.67 -20.48
CA SER A 2 -1.67 -12.94 -19.62
C SER A 2 -0.95 -12.55 -18.33
N SER A 3 -0.73 -11.26 -18.14
CA SER A 3 -0.21 -10.72 -16.88
C SER A 3 -1.37 -10.78 -15.89
N GLU A 4 -1.56 -11.93 -15.26
CA GLU A 4 -2.49 -12.04 -14.13
C GLU A 4 -2.05 -11.01 -13.10
N ALA A 5 -2.94 -10.06 -12.81
CA ALA A 5 -2.74 -9.09 -11.75
C ALA A 5 -2.39 -9.87 -10.49
N GLN A 6 -1.11 -9.83 -10.09
CA GLN A 6 -0.62 -10.63 -8.99
C GLN A 6 -1.34 -10.12 -7.75
N ALA A 7 -2.32 -10.91 -7.29
CA ALA A 7 -3.12 -10.56 -6.14
C ALA A 7 -2.16 -10.33 -4.97
N VAL A 8 -2.27 -9.17 -4.34
CA VAL A 8 -1.45 -8.82 -3.18
C VAL A 8 -1.65 -9.91 -2.11
N ASP A 9 -0.55 -10.51 -1.66
CA ASP A 9 -0.58 -11.61 -0.70
C ASP A 9 -1.22 -11.15 0.63
N PRO A 10 -2.31 -11.79 1.10
CA PRO A 10 -2.97 -11.44 2.36
C PRO A 10 -2.02 -11.53 3.57
N VAL A 11 -0.96 -12.33 3.50
CA VAL A 11 0.07 -12.41 4.55
C VAL A 11 0.87 -11.11 4.66
N VAL A 12 1.11 -10.41 3.54
CA VAL A 12 1.79 -9.11 3.52
C VAL A 12 0.91 -8.03 4.15
N VAL A 13 -0.39 -8.05 3.84
CA VAL A 13 -1.39 -7.17 4.47
C VAL A 13 -1.41 -7.37 5.99
N ALA A 14 -1.41 -8.62 6.44
CA ALA A 14 -1.39 -8.96 7.87
C ALA A 14 -0.08 -8.51 8.56
N ARG A 15 1.08 -8.64 7.89
CA ARG A 15 2.38 -8.18 8.40
C ARG A 15 2.43 -6.66 8.57
N LEU A 16 1.97 -5.91 7.57
CA LEU A 16 1.84 -4.45 7.66
C LEU A 16 0.93 -4.06 8.83
N ALA A 17 -0.25 -4.68 8.97
CA ALA A 17 -1.15 -4.41 10.08
C ALA A 17 -0.51 -4.70 11.45
N LYS A 18 0.25 -5.80 11.57
CA LYS A 18 0.99 -6.16 12.78
C LYS A 18 2.10 -5.17 13.12
N ARG A 19 2.88 -4.72 12.13
CA ARG A 19 4.00 -3.78 12.32
C ARG A 19 3.55 -2.46 12.94
N PHE A 20 2.34 -2.01 12.61
CA PHE A 20 1.80 -0.75 13.12
C PHE A 20 0.81 -0.91 14.28
N ALA A 21 0.72 -2.11 14.88
CA ALA A 21 -0.27 -2.41 15.92
C ALA A 21 -0.19 -1.51 17.16
N GLY A 22 0.98 -0.95 17.48
CA GLY A 22 1.21 -0.03 18.59
C GLY A 22 0.55 1.35 18.46
N ASN A 23 0.00 1.71 17.30
CA ASN A 23 -0.80 2.92 17.11
C ASN A 23 -2.05 2.61 16.28
N ALA A 24 -3.22 2.70 16.91
CA ALA A 24 -4.48 2.31 16.30
C ALA A 24 -4.83 3.08 15.02
N ARG A 25 -4.51 4.39 14.99
CA ARG A 25 -4.77 5.25 13.83
C ARG A 25 -3.83 4.91 12.68
N THR A 26 -2.57 4.64 12.99
CA THR A 26 -1.57 4.22 11.99
C THR A 26 -1.92 2.85 11.42
N ARG A 27 -2.23 1.86 12.26
CA ARG A 27 -2.70 0.53 11.84
C ARG A 27 -3.91 0.59 10.91
N ALA A 28 -4.95 1.37 11.25
CA ALA A 28 -6.13 1.51 10.42
C ALA A 28 -5.80 2.10 9.04
N ASN A 29 -4.91 3.09 8.99
CA ASN A 29 -4.47 3.70 7.72
C ASN A 29 -3.70 2.68 6.85
N HIS A 30 -2.74 1.95 7.41
CA HIS A 30 -1.96 0.95 6.68
C HIS A 30 -2.83 -0.21 6.18
N ALA A 31 -3.77 -0.70 6.99
CA ALA A 31 -4.71 -1.74 6.58
C ALA A 31 -5.61 -1.28 5.42
N ARG A 32 -6.10 -0.04 5.47
CA ARG A 32 -6.91 0.56 4.39
C ARG A 32 -6.13 0.62 3.08
N TRP A 33 -4.86 1.06 3.11
CA TRP A 33 -4.02 1.16 1.93
C TRP A 33 -3.58 -0.20 1.36
N ALA A 34 -3.31 -1.18 2.22
CA ALA A 34 -3.01 -2.53 1.79
C ALA A 34 -4.22 -3.21 1.11
N ALA A 35 -5.44 -2.96 1.62
CA ALA A 35 -6.69 -3.42 1.00
C ALA A 35 -7.04 -2.67 -0.30
N TRP A 36 -6.57 -1.42 -0.45
CA TRP A 36 -6.63 -0.73 -1.74
C TRP A 36 -5.68 -1.40 -2.74
N ALA A 37 -4.47 -1.75 -2.32
CA ALA A 37 -3.46 -2.40 -3.17
C ALA A 37 -3.91 -3.76 -3.75
N THR A 38 -4.68 -4.54 -2.98
CA THR A 38 -5.25 -5.83 -3.42
C THR A 38 -6.34 -5.66 -4.49
N ARG A 39 -7.16 -4.60 -4.38
CA ARG A 39 -8.26 -4.29 -5.29
C ARG A 39 -7.82 -3.56 -6.54
N ALA A 40 -6.76 -2.78 -6.40
CA ALA A 40 -6.11 -2.11 -7.50
C ALA A 40 -5.39 -3.21 -8.32
N ALA A 41 -6.14 -3.89 -9.19
CA ALA A 41 -5.66 -4.68 -10.32
C ALA A 41 -4.98 -3.72 -11.31
N LEU A 42 -3.97 -3.03 -10.81
CA LEU A 42 -3.20 -2.11 -11.59
C LEU A 42 -2.39 -2.96 -12.57
N PRO A 43 -2.34 -2.57 -13.85
CA PRO A 43 -1.49 -3.22 -14.85
C PRO A 43 -0.04 -3.29 -14.34
N PRO A 44 0.93 -3.82 -15.11
CA PRO A 44 2.34 -3.51 -14.85
C PRO A 44 2.57 -2.00 -15.07
N THR A 45 1.96 -1.16 -14.23
CA THR A 45 2.14 0.28 -14.21
C THR A 45 3.54 0.52 -13.68
N PRO A 46 4.31 1.41 -14.33
CA PRO A 46 5.54 1.90 -13.78
C PRO A 46 5.34 2.29 -12.31
N PRO A 47 6.29 1.99 -11.40
CA PRO A 47 6.15 2.31 -9.98
C PRO A 47 5.80 3.78 -9.72
N TRP A 48 6.22 4.68 -10.61
CA TRP A 48 5.92 6.10 -10.54
C TRP A 48 4.42 6.43 -10.73
N ASP A 49 3.74 5.77 -11.66
CA ASP A 49 2.32 6.02 -11.92
C ASP A 49 1.47 5.52 -10.75
N LEU A 50 1.83 4.36 -10.18
CA LEU A 50 1.24 3.85 -8.95
C LEU A 50 1.40 4.84 -7.78
N ILE A 51 2.60 5.40 -7.60
CA ILE A 51 2.86 6.38 -6.54
C ILE A 51 1.98 7.62 -6.75
N ARG A 52 1.84 8.11 -7.99
CA ARG A 52 0.98 9.25 -8.31
C ARG A 52 -0.49 8.98 -7.96
N GLU A 53 -1.05 7.85 -8.37
CA GLU A 53 -2.43 7.48 -8.05
C GLU A 53 -2.69 7.45 -6.54
N VAL A 54 -1.74 6.91 -5.77
CA VAL A 54 -1.81 6.86 -4.31
C VAL A 54 -1.79 8.25 -3.70
N LEU A 55 -0.92 9.13 -4.19
CA LEU A 55 -0.83 10.51 -3.73
C LEU A 55 -2.10 11.30 -4.07
N ASP A 56 -2.62 11.15 -5.29
CA ASP A 56 -3.85 11.80 -5.75
C ASP A 56 -5.04 11.37 -4.89
N GLN A 57 -5.19 10.06 -4.64
CA GLN A 57 -6.25 9.54 -3.77
C GLN A 57 -6.07 9.99 -2.32
N ALA A 58 -4.83 9.98 -1.80
CA ALA A 58 -4.56 10.41 -0.44
C ALA A 58 -4.84 11.92 -0.24
N GLN A 59 -4.60 12.73 -1.26
CA GLN A 59 -4.94 14.15 -1.27
C GLN A 59 -6.45 14.36 -1.33
N ALA A 60 -7.17 13.61 -2.19
CA ALA A 60 -8.64 13.64 -2.24
C ALA A 60 -9.27 13.27 -0.89
N ASP A 61 -8.66 12.35 -0.15
CA ASP A 61 -9.09 11.91 1.17
C ASP A 61 -8.66 12.86 2.32
N GLY A 62 -8.00 13.98 2.01
CA GLY A 62 -7.55 14.95 3.01
C GLY A 62 -6.44 14.44 3.94
N LEU A 63 -5.67 13.45 3.51
CA LEU A 63 -4.60 12.87 4.32
C LEU A 63 -3.38 13.81 4.38
N ASN A 64 -2.78 13.91 5.56
CA ASN A 64 -1.55 14.68 5.73
C ASN A 64 -0.33 13.95 5.13
N SER A 65 0.78 14.66 4.96
CA SER A 65 1.99 14.12 4.32
C SER A 65 2.53 12.82 4.96
N ARG A 66 2.38 12.67 6.29
CA ARG A 66 2.78 11.43 6.99
C ARG A 66 1.87 10.26 6.61
N GLN A 67 0.58 10.50 6.50
CA GLN A 67 -0.41 9.49 6.08
C GLN A 67 -0.28 9.15 4.59
N GLN A 68 0.08 10.11 3.75
CA GLN A 68 0.39 9.91 2.33
C GLN A 68 1.61 9.01 2.15
N ALA A 69 2.73 9.34 2.82
CA ALA A 69 3.95 8.52 2.79
C ALA A 69 3.69 7.09 3.30
N ALA A 70 2.86 6.93 4.33
CA ALA A 70 2.42 5.63 4.83
C ALA A 70 1.62 4.83 3.77
N GLY A 71 0.74 5.49 3.01
CA GLY A 71 -0.01 4.87 1.92
C GLY A 71 0.90 4.36 0.81
N VAL A 72 1.83 5.21 0.34
CA VAL A 72 2.81 4.85 -0.68
C VAL A 72 3.65 3.65 -0.24
N TYR A 73 4.23 3.70 0.96
CA TYR A 73 5.01 2.59 1.51
C TYR A 73 4.22 1.28 1.55
N SER A 74 2.99 1.33 2.07
CA SER A 74 2.13 0.14 2.21
C SER A 74 1.86 -0.53 0.87
N ILE A 75 1.63 0.28 -0.16
CA ILE A 75 1.29 -0.19 -1.49
C ILE A 75 2.52 -0.78 -2.20
N LEU A 76 3.67 -0.13 -2.08
CA LEU A 76 4.91 -0.65 -2.66
C LEU A 76 5.32 -1.99 -2.00
N VAL A 77 5.16 -2.12 -0.69
CA VAL A 77 5.36 -3.40 0.03
C VAL A 77 4.35 -4.45 -0.42
N ALA A 78 3.06 -4.10 -0.46
CA ALA A 78 1.98 -5.00 -0.86
C ALA A 78 2.19 -5.56 -2.28
N LYS A 79 2.75 -4.75 -3.19
CA LYS A 79 3.07 -5.15 -4.57
C LYS A 79 4.43 -5.84 -4.71
N GLY A 80 5.18 -6.03 -3.62
CA GLY A 80 6.50 -6.64 -3.65
C GLY A 80 7.59 -5.79 -4.31
N LEU A 81 7.32 -4.50 -4.54
CA LEU A 81 8.26 -3.57 -5.19
C LEU A 81 9.37 -3.11 -4.25
N ILE A 82 9.11 -3.13 -2.94
CA ILE A 82 10.10 -2.88 -1.89
C ILE A 82 9.92 -3.89 -0.75
N SER A 83 11.01 -4.17 -0.02
CA SER A 83 10.94 -4.97 1.20
C SER A 83 10.43 -4.15 2.40
N GLU A 84 9.90 -4.82 3.42
CA GLU A 84 9.38 -4.19 4.65
C GLU A 84 10.45 -3.50 5.53
N GLY A 85 11.71 -3.44 5.08
CA GLY A 85 12.87 -3.14 5.92
C GLY A 85 13.16 -4.28 6.90
N ARG A 86 14.42 -4.45 7.30
CA ARG A 86 14.89 -5.63 8.06
C ARG A 86 14.01 -5.96 9.27
N ALA A 87 13.77 -7.26 9.43
CA ALA A 87 13.08 -7.91 10.53
C ALA A 87 13.79 -7.70 11.87
#